data_AF-A0A8U0HPY3-F1
#
_entry.id   AF-A0A8U0HPY3-F1
#
_cell.length_a   1.000
_cell.length_b   1.000
_cell.length_c   1.000
_cell.angle_alpha   90.00
_cell.angle_beta   90.00
_cell.angle_gamma   90.00
#
_symmetry.space_group_name_H-M   'P 1'
#
loop_
_entity.id
_entity.type
_entity.pdbx_description
1 polymer ?
#
loop_
_entity_poly.entity_id
_entity_poly.type
_entity_poly.pdbx_seq_one_letter_code
_entity_poly.pdbx_strand_id
1 'polypeptide(L)'
;MKRVWFAVVGVFFALFGVGFLAAFGVESLADPTALATLALWFGASALYVLGGLDAPVGDLRWYQSVGLGNVCLGLQMVVRVPSELAGVSGDFEPLLAALAGGVGGLTLAYIGLDWFRGGRHFDLSAFEESPTNA
;
A
#
# COMPACT_ATOMS: atom_id res chain seq x y z
N MET A 1 -15.66 -2.75 9.94
CA MET A 1 -15.79 -3.24 8.54
C MET A 1 -15.36 -4.70 8.52
N LYS A 2 -15.96 -5.57 7.71
CA LYS A 2 -15.52 -6.97 7.62
C LYS A 2 -14.10 -7.07 7.01
N ARG A 3 -13.28 -8.02 7.48
CA ARG A 3 -11.90 -8.26 6.97
C ARG A 3 -11.85 -8.46 5.45
N VAL A 4 -12.88 -9.09 4.87
CA VAL A 4 -13.00 -9.32 3.43
C VAL A 4 -12.86 -8.06 2.57
N TRP A 5 -13.17 -6.88 3.12
CA TRP A 5 -12.97 -5.62 2.40
C TRP A 5 -11.51 -5.34 2.07
N PHE A 6 -10.56 -5.79 2.89
CA PHE A 6 -9.14 -5.72 2.55
C PHE A 6 -8.82 -6.55 1.32
N ALA A 7 -9.44 -7.72 1.17
CA ALA A 7 -9.26 -8.54 -0.02
C ALA A 7 -9.87 -7.91 -1.26
N VAL A 8 -11.05 -7.30 -1.14
CA VAL A 8 -11.68 -6.54 -2.24
C VAL A 8 -10.77 -5.38 -2.69
N VAL A 9 -10.23 -4.60 -1.75
CA VAL A 9 -9.29 -3.51 -2.05
C VAL A 9 -8.00 -4.05 -2.70
N GLY A 10 -7.44 -5.14 -2.16
CA GLY A 10 -6.26 -5.79 -2.73
C GLY A 10 -6.47 -6.24 -4.17
N VAL A 11 -7.59 -6.92 -4.47
CA VAL A 11 -7.96 -7.33 -5.83
C VAL A 11 -8.13 -6.12 -6.74
N PHE A 12 -8.79 -5.06 -6.26
CA PHE A 12 -8.96 -3.83 -7.03
C PHE A 12 -7.60 -3.21 -7.40
N PHE A 13 -6.64 -3.16 -6.46
CA PHE A 13 -5.28 -2.69 -6.73
C PHE A 13 -4.55 -3.57 -7.75
N ALA A 14 -4.70 -4.89 -7.70
CA ALA A 14 -4.11 -5.78 -8.70
C ALA A 14 -4.68 -5.51 -10.09
N LEU A 15 -6.02 -5.43 -10.20
CA LEU A 15 -6.68 -5.17 -11.48
C LEU A 15 -6.28 -3.81 -12.06
N PHE A 16 -6.17 -2.78 -11.22
CA PHE A 16 -5.73 -1.46 -11.65
C PHE A 16 -4.27 -1.48 -12.12
N GLY A 17 -3.38 -2.15 -11.39
CA GLY A 17 -1.97 -2.29 -11.78
C GLY A 17 -1.80 -3.07 -13.09
N VAL A 18 -2.56 -4.14 -13.29
CA VAL A 18 -2.59 -4.90 -14.55
C VAL A 18 -3.14 -4.04 -15.69
N GLY A 19 -4.23 -3.30 -15.46
CA GLY A 19 -4.80 -2.38 -16.44
C GLY A 19 -3.81 -1.28 -16.85
N PHE A 20 -3.06 -0.74 -15.89
CA PHE A 20 -1.98 0.22 -16.16
C PHE A 20 -0.89 -0.39 -17.05
N LEU A 21 -0.38 -1.58 -16.71
CA LEU A 21 0.63 -2.26 -17.53
C LEU A 21 0.11 -2.63 -18.92
N ALA A 22 -1.16 -3.00 -19.04
CA ALA A 22 -1.78 -3.28 -20.33
C ALA A 22 -1.91 -2.01 -21.20
N ALA A 23 -2.18 -0.86 -20.59
CA ALA A 23 -2.35 0.41 -21.29
C ALA A 23 -1.02 1.07 -21.69
N PHE A 24 -0.01 1.00 -20.82
CA PHE A 24 1.28 1.71 -21.00
C PHE A 24 2.45 0.81 -21.40
N GLY A 25 2.25 -0.52 -21.38
CA GLY A 25 3.27 -1.51 -21.73
C GLY A 25 4.34 -1.70 -20.66
N VAL A 26 5.16 -2.75 -20.80
CA VAL A 26 6.26 -3.04 -19.87
C VAL A 26 7.48 -2.13 -20.07
N GLU A 27 7.54 -1.40 -21.18
CA GLU A 27 8.62 -0.44 -21.46
C GLU A 27 8.65 0.70 -20.42
N SER A 28 7.52 0.99 -19.78
CA SER A 28 7.45 1.93 -18.65
C SER A 28 8.24 1.47 -17.41
N LEU A 29 8.68 0.21 -17.37
CA LEU A 29 9.49 -0.37 -16.28
C LEU A 29 11.00 -0.19 -16.48
N ALA A 30 11.44 0.43 -17.57
CA ALA A 30 12.86 0.72 -17.80
C ALA A 30 13.43 1.69 -16.75
N ASP A 31 12.58 2.53 -16.17
CA ASP A 31 12.91 3.38 -15.02
C ASP A 31 12.88 2.56 -13.72
N PRO A 32 14.01 2.49 -12.97
CA PRO A 32 14.06 1.77 -11.69
C PRO A 32 13.04 2.26 -10.66
N THR A 33 12.69 3.55 -10.67
CA THR A 33 11.70 4.08 -9.72
C THR A 33 10.29 3.61 -10.07
N ALA A 34 9.94 3.57 -11.35
CA ALA A 34 8.68 2.98 -11.82
C ALA A 34 8.58 1.49 -11.48
N LEU A 35 9.66 0.73 -11.66
CA LEU A 35 9.71 -0.68 -11.26
C LEU A 35 9.50 -0.86 -9.75
N ALA A 36 10.18 -0.05 -8.93
CA ALA A 36 10.02 -0.09 -7.48
C ALA A 36 8.59 0.27 -7.04
N THR A 37 8.01 1.32 -7.63
CA THR A 37 6.62 1.73 -7.37
C THR A 37 5.66 0.57 -7.67
N LEU A 38 5.78 -0.08 -8.83
CA LEU A 38 4.88 -1.17 -9.20
C LEU A 38 5.10 -2.43 -8.38
N ALA A 39 6.35 -2.77 -8.05
CA ALA A 39 6.66 -3.89 -7.17
C ALA A 39 6.03 -3.71 -5.77
N LEU A 40 6.15 -2.51 -5.20
CA LEU A 40 5.52 -2.16 -3.92
C LEU A 40 3.99 -2.14 -4.02
N TRP A 41 3.43 -1.67 -5.15
CA TRP A 41 1.98 -1.69 -5.39
C TRP A 41 1.42 -3.11 -5.43
N PHE A 42 2.03 -4.01 -6.22
CA PHE A 42 1.61 -5.41 -6.29
C PHE A 42 1.88 -6.16 -4.98
N GLY A 43 2.99 -5.84 -4.29
CA GLY A 43 3.26 -6.36 -2.96
C GLY A 43 2.17 -5.97 -1.96
N ALA A 44 1.75 -4.69 -1.96
CA ALA A 44 0.64 -4.21 -1.15
C ALA A 44 -0.65 -4.97 -1.50
N SER A 45 -1.01 -5.04 -2.79
CA SER A 45 -2.18 -5.76 -3.27
C SER A 45 -2.23 -7.20 -2.76
N ALA A 46 -1.14 -7.96 -2.91
CA ALA A 46 -1.06 -9.35 -2.44
C ALA A 46 -1.26 -9.44 -0.91
N LEU A 47 -0.59 -8.58 -0.15
CA LEU A 47 -0.68 -8.55 1.31
C LEU A 47 -2.10 -8.20 1.81
N TYR A 48 -2.78 -7.30 1.12
CA TYR A 48 -4.18 -6.95 1.37
C TYR A 48 -5.13 -8.13 1.10
N VAL A 49 -4.91 -8.88 0.01
CA VAL A 49 -5.68 -10.10 -0.29
C VAL A 49 -5.45 -11.17 0.77
N LEU A 50 -4.18 -11.45 1.09
CA LEU A 50 -3.81 -12.47 2.06
C LEU A 50 -4.37 -12.13 3.45
N GLY A 51 -4.24 -10.88 3.89
CA GLY A 51 -4.79 -10.43 5.17
C GLY A 51 -6.33 -10.39 5.19
N GLY A 52 -6.97 -9.97 4.09
CA GLY A 52 -8.43 -9.91 4.03
C GLY A 52 -9.11 -11.29 4.00
N LEU A 53 -8.41 -12.31 3.48
CA LEU A 53 -8.87 -13.70 3.46
C LEU A 53 -8.38 -14.53 4.66
N ASP A 54 -7.63 -13.92 5.59
CA ASP A 54 -6.97 -14.60 6.71
C ASP A 54 -6.13 -15.81 6.24
N ALA A 55 -5.46 -15.65 5.10
CA ALA A 55 -4.63 -16.69 4.51
C ALA A 55 -3.33 -16.86 5.34
N PRO A 56 -2.94 -18.09 5.69
CA PRO A 56 -1.75 -18.33 6.51
C PRO A 56 -0.48 -18.00 5.72
N VAL A 57 0.32 -17.06 6.22
CA VAL A 57 1.63 -16.68 5.66
C VAL A 57 2.66 -16.72 6.78
N GLY A 58 3.28 -17.89 6.98
CA GLY A 58 4.13 -18.13 8.15
C GLY A 58 3.35 -17.90 9.45
N ASP A 59 3.95 -17.17 10.39
CA ASP A 59 3.34 -16.84 11.69
C ASP A 59 2.63 -15.47 11.71
N LEU A 60 2.42 -14.85 10.54
CA LEU A 60 1.80 -13.54 10.45
C LEU A 60 0.28 -13.65 10.66
N ARG A 61 -0.24 -12.81 11.55
CA ARG A 61 -1.69 -12.61 11.71
C ARG A 61 -2.23 -11.72 10.59
N TRP A 62 -3.52 -11.84 10.28
CA TRP A 62 -4.18 -11.07 9.21
C TRP A 62 -3.83 -9.57 9.20
N TYR A 63 -3.86 -8.91 10.37
CA TYR A 63 -3.62 -7.47 10.48
C TYR A 63 -2.15 -7.10 10.24
N GLN A 64 -1.23 -8.03 10.45
CA GLN A 64 0.20 -7.82 10.17
C GLN A 64 0.43 -7.83 8.67
N SER A 65 -0.23 -8.73 7.94
CA SER A 65 -0.23 -8.73 6.48
C SER A 65 -0.80 -7.43 5.93
N VAL A 66 -1.99 -7.01 6.38
CA VAL A 66 -2.58 -5.72 5.96
C VAL A 66 -1.70 -4.53 6.34
N GLY A 67 -1.10 -4.56 7.53
CA GLY A 67 -0.16 -3.54 8.01
C GLY A 67 1.08 -3.42 7.11
N LEU A 68 1.69 -4.53 6.71
CA LEU A 68 2.77 -4.54 5.73
C LEU A 68 2.29 -4.04 4.36
N GLY A 69 1.05 -4.36 3.97
CA GLY A 69 0.44 -3.84 2.75
C GLY A 69 0.36 -2.30 2.77
N ASN A 70 -0.03 -1.71 3.90
CA ASN A 70 0.01 -0.27 4.11
C ASN A 70 1.43 0.32 4.04
N VAL A 71 2.42 -0.38 4.60
CA VAL A 71 3.83 0.03 4.47
C VAL A 71 4.25 0.05 3.01
N CYS A 72 3.97 -1.01 2.25
CA CYS A 72 4.28 -1.06 0.81
C CYS A 72 3.59 0.07 0.04
N LEU A 73 2.29 0.30 0.30
CA LEU A 73 1.50 1.34 -0.36
C LEU A 73 1.93 2.76 0.04
N GLY A 74 2.43 2.96 1.26
CA GLY A 74 3.02 4.23 1.68
C GLY A 74 4.38 4.47 1.01
N LEU A 75 5.25 3.46 1.02
CA LEU A 75 6.58 3.55 0.44
C LEU A 75 6.56 3.76 -1.08
N GLN A 76 5.58 3.22 -1.81
CA GLN A 76 5.50 3.47 -3.25
C GLN A 76 5.26 4.95 -3.60
N MET A 77 4.55 5.69 -2.72
CA MET A 77 4.37 7.15 -2.87
C MET A 77 5.67 7.89 -2.57
N VAL A 78 6.45 7.40 -1.61
CA VAL A 78 7.70 8.04 -1.17
C VAL A 78 8.83 7.82 -2.17
N VAL A 79 8.85 6.69 -2.88
CA VAL A 79 9.96 6.29 -3.77
C VAL A 79 10.24 7.33 -4.87
N ARG A 80 9.22 8.07 -5.33
CA ARG A 80 9.35 9.07 -6.40
C ARG A 80 9.73 10.47 -5.90
N VAL A 81 9.63 10.72 -4.59
CA VAL A 81 9.90 12.05 -4.01
C VAL A 81 11.33 12.53 -4.33
N PRO A 82 12.40 11.73 -4.19
CA PRO A 82 13.75 12.20 -4.50
C PRO A 82 13.93 12.58 -5.97
N SER A 83 13.37 11.80 -6.90
CA SER A 83 13.45 12.09 -8.35
C SER A 83 12.65 13.34 -8.71
N GLU A 84 11.48 13.53 -8.10
CA GLU A 84 10.66 14.72 -8.33
C GLU A 84 11.36 15.97 -7.80
N LEU A 85 11.89 15.92 -6.57
CA LEU A 85 12.65 17.03 -5.96
C LEU A 85 13.91 17.40 -6.75
N ALA A 86 14.62 16.42 -7.31
CA ALA A 86 15.82 16.67 -8.12
C ALA A 86 15.49 17.29 -9.50
N GLY A 87 14.29 17.05 -10.02
CA GLY A 87 13.82 17.55 -11.31
C GLY A 87 13.05 18.87 -11.26
N VAL A 88 12.75 19.43 -10.08
CA VAL A 88 11.96 20.67 -9.95
C VAL A 88 12.74 21.87 -10.46
N SER A 89 12.28 22.47 -11.56
CA SER A 89 12.82 23.69 -12.18
C SER A 89 12.36 25.00 -11.53
N GLY A 90 11.92 24.96 -10.27
CA GLY A 90 11.38 26.11 -9.54
C GLY A 90 9.85 26.21 -9.54
N ASP A 91 9.15 25.24 -10.13
CA ASP A 91 7.69 25.21 -10.14
C ASP A 91 7.12 24.73 -8.79
N PHE A 92 6.18 25.48 -8.24
CA PHE A 92 5.60 25.23 -6.91
C PHE A 92 4.66 24.01 -6.89
N GLU A 93 3.88 23.79 -7.95
CA GLU A 93 2.87 22.73 -7.98
C GLU A 93 3.46 21.31 -7.91
N PRO A 94 4.47 20.94 -8.74
CA PRO A 94 5.10 19.63 -8.65
C PRO A 94 5.79 19.41 -7.30
N LEU A 95 6.42 20.46 -6.75
CA LEU A 95 7.03 20.42 -5.43
C LEU A 95 6.00 20.13 -4.33
N LEU A 96 4.86 20.83 -4.37
CA LEU A 96 3.79 20.62 -3.40
C LEU A 96 3.21 19.19 -3.50
N ALA A 97 2.99 18.70 -4.72
CA ALA A 97 2.50 17.34 -4.96
C ALA A 97 3.47 16.29 -4.42
N ALA A 98 4.77 16.43 -4.70
CA ALA A 98 5.82 15.54 -4.21
C ALA A 98 5.86 15.50 -2.67
N LEU A 99 5.83 16.68 -2.02
CA LEU A 99 5.85 16.78 -0.57
C LEU A 99 4.57 16.22 0.07
N ALA A 100 3.40 16.53 -0.50
CA ALA A 100 2.13 16.00 -0.01
C ALA A 100 2.06 14.48 -0.16
N GLY A 101 2.50 13.94 -1.30
CA GLY A 101 2.61 12.51 -1.55
C GLY A 101 3.60 11.83 -0.60
N GLY A 102 4.75 12.45 -0.35
CA GLY A 102 5.75 11.96 0.60
C GLY A 102 5.23 11.91 2.04
N VAL A 103 4.62 13.01 2.52
CA VAL A 103 4.03 13.06 3.87
C VAL A 103 2.89 12.06 3.99
N GLY A 104 1.96 12.02 3.04
CA GLY A 104 0.85 11.06 3.01
C GLY A 104 1.33 9.61 2.99
N GLY A 105 2.34 9.30 2.17
CA GLY A 105 2.97 7.99 2.09
C GLY A 105 3.64 7.57 3.39
N LEU A 106 4.39 8.48 4.03
CA LEU A 106 5.01 8.22 5.33
C LEU A 106 3.98 8.03 6.45
N THR A 107 2.90 8.82 6.47
CA THR A 107 1.80 8.63 7.41
C THR A 107 1.16 7.25 7.22
N LEU A 108 0.89 6.84 5.99
CA LEU A 108 0.31 5.53 5.69
C LEU A 108 1.25 4.39 6.11
N ALA A 109 2.56 4.52 5.84
CA ALA A 109 3.54 3.55 6.28
C ALA A 109 3.64 3.46 7.81
N TYR A 110 3.53 4.59 8.51
CA TYR A 110 3.48 4.61 9.97
C TYR A 110 2.26 3.87 10.53
N ILE A 111 1.07 4.09 9.94
CA ILE A 111 -0.16 3.36 10.32
C ILE A 111 0.04 1.85 10.10
N GLY A 112 0.58 1.47 8.93
CA GLY A 112 0.86 0.06 8.62
C GLY A 112 1.83 -0.59 9.60
N LEU A 113 2.86 0.14 10.00
CA LEU A 113 3.84 -0.33 10.97
C LEU A 113 3.26 -0.47 12.39
N ASP A 114 2.33 0.41 12.78
CA ASP A 114 1.59 0.26 14.04
C ASP A 114 0.74 -1.01 14.03
N TRP A 115 0.01 -1.25 12.93
CA TRP A 115 -0.79 -2.47 12.76
C TRP A 115 0.10 -3.72 12.84
N PHE A 116 1.22 -3.72 12.12
CA PHE A 116 2.18 -4.84 12.16
C PHE A 116 2.66 -5.18 13.57
N ARG A 117 2.80 -4.16 14.43
CA ARG A 117 3.20 -4.29 15.84
C ARG A 117 2.05 -4.59 16.81
N GLY A 118 0.83 -4.79 16.30
CA GLY A 118 -0.33 -5.15 17.11
C GLY A 118 -1.38 -4.05 17.27
N GLY A 119 -1.26 -2.91 16.59
CA GLY A 119 -2.28 -1.85 16.57
C GLY A 119 -2.41 -1.11 17.89
N ARG A 120 -1.31 -0.55 18.42
CA ARG A 120 -1.33 0.14 19.72
C ARG A 120 -2.08 1.47 19.63
N HIS A 121 -2.00 2.15 18.49
CA HIS A 121 -2.60 3.47 18.30
C HIS A 121 -3.88 3.40 17.46
N PHE A 122 -4.01 2.38 16.60
CA PHE A 122 -5.19 2.15 15.78
C PHE A 122 -5.92 0.88 16.19
N ASP A 123 -7.16 1.06 16.65
CA ASP A 123 -8.00 -0.05 17.12
C ASP A 123 -8.34 -1.03 15.99
N LEU A 124 -7.89 -2.27 16.17
CA LEU A 124 -8.12 -3.38 15.23
C LEU A 124 -9.41 -4.15 15.51
N SER A 125 -10.02 -3.96 16.69
CA SER A 125 -11.22 -4.69 17.12
C SER A 125 -12.43 -4.44 16.21
N ALA A 126 -12.48 -3.25 15.58
CA ALA A 126 -13.50 -2.87 14.61
C ALA A 126 -13.54 -3.74 13.32
N PHE A 127 -12.52 -4.59 13.13
CA PHE A 127 -12.39 -5.51 12.00
C PHE A 127 -12.49 -6.97 12.42
N GLU A 128 -12.65 -7.27 13.70
CA GLU A 128 -12.93 -8.62 14.17
C GLU A 128 -14.42 -8.94 13.97
N GLU A 129 -14.73 -10.14 13.48
CA GLU A 129 -16.12 -10.56 13.38
C GLU A 129 -16.68 -10.77 14.78
N SER A 130 -17.77 -10.06 15.10
CA SER A 130 -18.48 -10.24 16.36
C SER A 130 -19.00 -11.68 16.48
N PRO A 131 -18.91 -12.32 17.66
CA PRO A 131 -19.19 -13.75 17.85
C PRO A 131 -20.66 -14.19 17.64
N THR A 132 -21.54 -13.32 17.13
CA THR A 132 -22.98 -13.57 17.03
C THR A 132 -23.46 -14.16 15.70
N ASN A 133 -22.57 -14.55 14.79
CA ASN A 133 -22.94 -15.24 13.54
C ASN A 133 -22.21 -16.58 13.37
N ALA A 134 -22.32 -17.45 14.38
CA ALA A 134 -22.06 -18.89 14.24
C ALA A 134 -23.35 -19.62 13.85
#